data_AF-A0A942EAU1-F1
#
_entry.id   AF-A0A942EAU1-F1
#
_cell.length_a   1.000
_cell.length_b   1.000
_cell.length_c   1.000
_cell.angle_alpha   90.00
_cell.angle_beta   90.00
_cell.angle_gamma   90.00
#
_symmetry.space_group_name_H-M   'P 1'
#
loop_
_entity.id
_entity.type
_entity.pdbx_description
1 polymer ?
#
loop_
_entity_poly.entity_id
_entity_poly.type
_entity_poly.pdbx_seq_one_letter_code
_entity_poly.pdbx_strand_id
1 'polypeptide(L)'
;MDAALPLAIDRDFYAQEFRRKAEFTDELAVFLPVPGASCISLFLERRDRCFSCDDVNQVQRLFPAMLDFHQTHMRLLFANLSHEMADRRAIEDCAISVLDRSGRIVFSTPGWRELEARDRRMMALLDATSSHDAAEIVANIALPFRLLPLDEMNPIAPGGVLIYAAEETSFADAKNGEAASAVIDQLTPRERDIMLFTLEGLSTGAIAQRLGIAKGSIKNCRLRMYRKFGVTSERAMISAVMPFTSQLKARLEAGERNSR
;
A
#
# COMPACT_ATOMS: atom_id res chain seq x y z
N MET A 1 21.30 35.01 3.63
CA MET A 1 21.14 35.54 2.26
C MET A 1 20.08 34.69 1.61
N ASP A 2 18.82 35.12 1.76
CA ASP A 2 17.67 34.57 1.07
C ASP A 2 17.76 34.97 -0.40
N ALA A 3 18.16 34.04 -1.25
CA ALA A 3 17.90 34.15 -2.68
C ALA A 3 16.68 33.29 -2.96
N ALA A 4 15.49 33.91 -2.91
CA ALA A 4 14.30 33.31 -3.47
C ALA A 4 14.58 32.96 -4.94
N LEU A 5 14.47 31.67 -5.28
CA LEU A 5 14.54 31.24 -6.68
C LEU A 5 13.41 31.94 -7.44
N PRO A 6 13.69 32.64 -8.55
CA PRO A 6 12.67 33.36 -9.30
C PRO A 6 11.62 32.39 -9.85
N LEU A 7 10.35 32.79 -9.74
CA LEU A 7 9.14 32.05 -10.15
C LEU A 7 9.08 31.66 -11.64
N ALA A 8 10.03 32.14 -12.44
CA ALA A 8 10.35 31.63 -13.76
C ALA A 8 11.87 31.70 -13.91
N ILE A 9 12.51 30.59 -14.27
CA ILE A 9 13.92 30.58 -14.63
C ILE A 9 14.05 31.40 -15.91
N ASP A 10 14.51 32.64 -15.78
CA ASP A 10 14.91 33.46 -16.91
C ASP A 10 15.97 32.68 -17.70
N ARG A 11 15.72 32.47 -19.00
CA ARG A 11 16.60 31.69 -19.89
C ARG A 11 18.01 32.27 -19.89
N ASP A 12 18.11 33.59 -19.74
CA ASP A 12 19.38 34.30 -19.70
C ASP A 12 20.10 34.12 -18.35
N PHE A 13 19.36 33.99 -17.25
CA PHE A 13 19.92 33.70 -15.92
C PHE A 13 20.54 32.30 -15.86
N TYR A 14 19.85 31.27 -16.37
CA TYR A 14 20.39 29.91 -16.42
C TYR A 14 21.59 29.81 -17.37
N ALA A 15 21.51 30.42 -18.55
CA ALA A 15 22.59 30.33 -19.54
C ALA A 15 23.86 31.08 -19.12
N GLN A 16 23.76 32.22 -18.44
CA GLN A 16 24.92 33.08 -18.18
C GLN A 16 25.49 32.95 -16.77
N GLU A 17 24.65 32.94 -15.74
CA GLU A 17 25.11 32.92 -14.34
C GLU A 17 25.39 31.49 -13.85
N PHE A 18 24.53 30.53 -14.18
CA PHE A 18 24.69 29.13 -13.74
C PHE A 18 25.84 28.43 -14.47
N ARG A 19 25.91 28.51 -15.81
CA ARG A 19 27.01 27.89 -16.59
C ARG A 19 28.40 28.40 -16.16
N ARG A 20 28.50 29.70 -15.90
CA ARG A 20 29.76 30.33 -15.44
C ARG A 20 30.18 29.82 -14.05
N LYS A 21 29.22 29.58 -13.15
CA LYS A 21 29.48 29.06 -11.79
C LYS A 21 29.67 27.55 -11.74
N ALA A 22 29.02 26.80 -12.63
CA ALA A 22 29.08 25.34 -12.71
C ALA A 22 30.24 24.81 -13.58
N GLU A 23 30.98 25.71 -14.24
CA GLU A 23 32.19 25.42 -15.03
C GLU A 23 31.97 24.45 -16.20
N PHE A 24 30.77 24.38 -16.79
CA PHE A 24 30.53 23.61 -18.02
C PHE A 24 30.25 24.53 -19.21
N THR A 25 30.65 24.07 -20.39
CA THR A 25 30.53 24.78 -21.66
C THR A 25 29.23 24.43 -22.38
N ASP A 26 28.82 23.16 -22.30
CA ASP A 26 27.60 22.68 -22.94
C ASP A 26 26.98 21.51 -22.16
N GLU A 27 25.67 21.33 -22.32
CA GLU A 27 24.88 20.32 -21.62
C GLU A 27 23.99 19.56 -22.60
N LEU A 28 23.90 18.24 -22.42
CA LEU A 28 22.98 17.39 -23.15
C LEU A 28 22.01 16.75 -22.16
N ALA A 29 20.72 16.99 -22.34
CA ALA A 29 19.67 16.44 -21.50
C ALA A 29 18.97 15.24 -22.14
N VAL A 30 18.75 14.19 -21.35
CA VAL A 30 17.89 13.05 -21.71
C VAL A 30 16.71 13.01 -20.76
N PHE A 31 15.50 13.03 -21.31
CA PHE A 31 14.26 13.01 -20.55
C PHE A 31 13.64 11.61 -20.61
N LEU A 32 13.47 10.98 -19.45
CA LEU A 32 12.87 9.66 -19.30
C LEU A 32 11.47 9.84 -18.67
N PRO A 33 10.39 9.48 -19.38
CA PRO A 33 9.03 9.79 -18.94
C PRO A 33 8.64 8.98 -17.71
N VAL A 34 8.06 9.66 -16.73
CA VAL A 34 7.42 9.06 -15.55
C VAL A 34 5.91 9.36 -15.66
N PRO A 35 5.01 8.50 -15.14
CA PRO A 35 3.60 8.86 -15.13
C PRO A 35 3.35 10.21 -14.43
N GLY A 36 2.30 10.94 -14.85
CA GLY A 36 1.89 12.18 -14.18
C GLY A 36 2.50 13.45 -14.72
N ALA A 37 2.71 13.49 -16.04
CA ALA A 37 3.38 14.62 -16.69
C ALA A 37 4.75 14.95 -16.06
N SER A 38 5.42 13.94 -15.49
CA SER A 38 6.73 14.05 -14.85
C SER A 38 7.79 13.31 -15.66
N CYS A 39 9.05 13.61 -15.43
CA CYS A 39 10.16 12.89 -16.06
C CYS A 39 11.41 12.92 -15.20
N ILE A 40 12.24 11.88 -15.32
CA ILE A 40 13.61 11.91 -14.84
C ILE A 40 14.44 12.58 -15.93
N SER A 41 15.18 13.62 -15.55
CA SER A 41 16.07 14.35 -16.45
C SER A 41 17.52 13.98 -16.12
N LEU A 42 18.23 13.41 -17.09
CA LEU A 42 19.66 13.13 -16.99
C LEU A 42 20.43 14.21 -17.75
N PHE A 43 21.26 14.97 -17.05
CA PHE A 43 22.10 16.01 -17.64
C PHE A 43 23.54 15.51 -17.77
N LEU A 44 24.06 15.51 -18.99
CA LEU A 44 25.46 15.25 -19.27
C LEU A 44 26.15 16.59 -19.57
N GLU A 45 27.12 16.94 -18.76
CA GLU A 45 27.86 18.20 -18.86
C GLU A 45 29.25 17.98 -19.45
N ARG A 46 29.71 18.92 -20.29
CA ARG A 46 31.09 18.94 -20.81
C ARG A 46 31.73 20.31 -20.60
N ARG A 47 33.00 20.32 -20.21
CA ARG A 47 33.79 21.54 -20.00
C ARG A 47 34.57 21.96 -21.24
N ASP A 48 35.09 20.99 -21.99
CA ASP A 48 36.14 21.27 -22.99
C ASP A 48 35.62 21.55 -24.41
N ARG A 49 34.38 21.14 -24.71
CA ARG A 49 33.76 21.29 -26.04
C ARG A 49 32.24 21.19 -25.98
N CYS A 50 31.58 21.79 -26.97
CA CYS A 50 30.15 21.58 -27.19
C CYS A 50 29.85 20.16 -27.68
N PHE A 51 28.60 19.72 -27.48
CA PHE A 51 28.10 18.48 -28.05
C PHE A 51 27.92 18.63 -29.56
N SER A 52 28.45 17.66 -30.30
CA SER A 52 28.32 17.59 -31.76
C SER A 52 27.05 16.84 -32.18
N CYS A 53 26.67 16.95 -33.46
CA CYS A 53 25.58 16.13 -34.01
C CYS A 53 25.87 14.63 -33.87
N ASP A 54 27.13 14.20 -33.93
CA ASP A 54 27.51 12.80 -33.74
C ASP A 54 27.30 12.32 -32.30
N ASP A 55 27.54 13.19 -31.32
CA ASP A 55 27.23 12.89 -29.91
C ASP A 55 25.70 12.72 -29.72
N VAL A 56 24.90 13.61 -30.31
CA VAL A 56 23.42 13.51 -30.27
C VAL A 56 22.95 12.23 -30.95
N ASN A 57 23.50 11.90 -32.13
CA ASN A 57 23.18 10.67 -32.85
C ASN A 57 23.54 9.42 -32.05
N GLN A 58 24.65 9.46 -31.30
CA GLN A 58 25.04 8.35 -30.42
C GLN A 58 24.04 8.16 -29.28
N VAL A 59 23.62 9.25 -28.64
CA VAL A 59 22.62 9.19 -27.56
C VAL A 59 21.27 8.72 -28.10
N GLN A 60 20.84 9.20 -29.28
CA GLN A 60 19.62 8.74 -29.93
C GLN A 60 19.66 7.24 -30.26
N ARG A 61 20.82 6.68 -30.63
CA ARG A 61 20.98 5.22 -30.82
C ARG A 61 20.88 4.43 -29.52
N LEU A 62 21.35 4.99 -28.40
CA LEU A 62 21.28 4.35 -27.08
C LEU A 62 19.93 4.57 -26.38
N PHE A 63 19.19 5.60 -26.76
CA PHE A 63 17.96 6.01 -26.10
C PHE A 63 16.91 4.90 -26.00
N PRO A 64 16.65 4.04 -27.02
CA PRO A 64 15.70 2.94 -26.88
C PRO A 64 16.07 1.99 -25.74
N ALA A 65 17.36 1.62 -25.60
CA ALA A 65 17.81 0.77 -24.51
C ALA A 65 17.65 1.45 -23.14
N MET A 66 17.99 2.74 -23.04
CA MET A 66 17.77 3.53 -21.82
C MET A 66 16.29 3.59 -21.44
N LEU A 67 15.42 3.80 -22.44
CA LEU A 67 13.97 3.84 -22.25
C LEU A 67 13.42 2.48 -21.80
N ASP A 68 13.90 1.38 -22.38
CA ASP A 68 13.47 0.02 -22.01
C ASP A 68 13.90 -0.33 -20.58
N PHE A 69 15.14 0.02 -20.19
CA PHE A 69 15.60 -0.14 -18.80
C PHE A 69 14.77 0.69 -17.84
N HIS A 70 14.48 1.94 -18.17
CA HIS A 70 13.63 2.82 -17.38
C HIS A 70 12.22 2.25 -17.22
N GLN A 71 11.57 1.84 -18.31
CA GLN A 71 10.23 1.23 -18.27
C GLN A 71 10.21 -0.07 -17.47
N THR A 72 11.27 -0.88 -17.54
CA THR A 72 11.38 -2.11 -16.76
C THR A 72 11.58 -1.82 -15.28
N HIS A 73 12.43 -0.86 -14.95
CA HIS A 73 12.60 -0.39 -13.57
C HIS A 73 11.28 0.14 -12.99
N MET A 74 10.55 0.95 -13.75
CA MET A 74 9.23 1.46 -13.36
C MET A 74 8.24 0.31 -13.09
N ARG A 75 8.18 -0.69 -13.99
CA ARG A 75 7.34 -1.88 -13.78
C ARG A 75 7.69 -2.64 -12.50
N LEU A 76 8.98 -2.78 -12.18
CA LEU A 76 9.43 -3.44 -10.96
C LEU A 76 9.09 -2.64 -9.70
N LEU A 77 9.25 -1.31 -9.72
CA LEU A 77 8.83 -0.44 -8.61
C LEU A 77 7.35 -0.58 -8.33
N PHE A 78 6.52 -0.55 -9.38
CA PHE A 78 5.10 -0.81 -9.25
C PHE A 78 4.85 -2.23 -8.71
N ALA A 79 5.46 -3.29 -9.25
CA ALA A 79 5.27 -4.64 -8.73
C ALA A 79 5.63 -4.77 -7.22
N ASN A 80 6.69 -4.10 -6.77
CA ASN A 80 7.07 -4.06 -5.35
C ASN A 80 6.03 -3.32 -4.50
N LEU A 81 5.48 -2.21 -5.00
CA LEU A 81 4.37 -1.51 -4.33
C LEU A 81 3.15 -2.42 -4.20
N SER A 82 2.84 -3.24 -5.21
CA SER A 82 1.75 -4.25 -5.12
C SER A 82 2.02 -5.24 -3.98
N HIS A 83 3.29 -5.67 -3.83
CA HIS A 83 3.68 -6.57 -2.76
C HIS A 83 3.51 -5.96 -1.38
N GLU A 84 3.92 -4.69 -1.20
CA GLU A 84 3.76 -3.95 0.06
C GLU A 84 2.29 -3.72 0.44
N MET A 85 1.40 -3.60 -0.55
CA MET A 85 -0.04 -3.46 -0.34
C MET A 85 -0.72 -4.74 0.22
N ALA A 86 0.04 -5.84 0.41
CA ALA A 86 -0.44 -7.16 0.87
C ALA A 86 -1.53 -7.80 -0.02
N ASP A 87 -1.83 -7.18 -1.16
CA ASP A 87 -2.82 -7.62 -2.13
C ASP A 87 -2.07 -8.21 -3.34
N ARG A 88 -2.22 -9.51 -3.62
CA ARG A 88 -1.52 -10.18 -4.73
C ARG A 88 -2.08 -9.83 -6.12
N ARG A 89 -2.96 -8.83 -6.20
CA ARG A 89 -3.50 -8.34 -7.46
C ARG A 89 -2.45 -7.57 -8.24
N ALA A 90 -2.57 -7.61 -9.56
CA ALA A 90 -1.83 -6.68 -10.40
C ALA A 90 -2.30 -5.26 -10.08
N ILE A 91 -1.37 -4.29 -10.01
CA ILE A 91 -1.70 -2.86 -9.82
C ILE A 91 -2.77 -2.38 -10.80
N GLU A 92 -2.78 -2.94 -12.00
CA GLU A 92 -3.72 -2.61 -13.07
C GLU A 92 -5.19 -2.86 -12.67
N ASP A 93 -5.42 -3.87 -11.82
CA ASP A 93 -6.73 -4.27 -11.33
C ASP A 93 -7.13 -3.59 -10.01
N CYS A 94 -6.22 -2.82 -9.42
CA CYS A 94 -6.46 -2.09 -8.16
C CYS A 94 -6.83 -0.64 -8.45
N ALA A 95 -7.72 -0.05 -7.64
CA ALA A 95 -7.92 1.39 -7.65
C ALA A 95 -6.79 2.06 -6.87
N ILE A 96 -5.80 2.60 -7.57
CA ILE A 96 -4.59 3.22 -7.00
C ILE A 96 -4.40 4.60 -7.60
N SER A 97 -4.01 5.55 -6.75
CA SER A 97 -3.51 6.85 -7.15
C SER A 97 -2.25 7.22 -6.38
N VAL A 98 -1.33 7.90 -7.03
CA VAL A 98 -0.13 8.48 -6.42
C VAL A 98 -0.25 9.99 -6.50
N LEU A 99 -0.08 10.64 -5.35
CA LEU A 99 -0.04 12.08 -5.22
C LEU A 99 1.40 12.52 -4.91
N ASP A 100 1.82 13.65 -5.46
CA ASP A 100 3.08 14.27 -5.07
C ASP A 100 3.00 14.96 -3.70
N ARG A 101 4.12 15.55 -3.24
CA ARG A 101 4.16 16.28 -1.96
C ARG A 101 3.18 17.45 -1.87
N SER A 102 2.75 17.98 -3.02
CA SER A 102 1.79 19.10 -3.13
C SER A 102 0.33 18.63 -3.26
N GLY A 103 0.07 17.33 -3.11
CA GLY A 103 -1.27 16.75 -3.21
C GLY A 103 -1.76 16.57 -4.65
N ARG A 104 -0.92 16.82 -5.67
CA ARG A 104 -1.32 16.65 -7.07
C ARG A 104 -1.22 15.19 -7.47
N ILE A 105 -2.26 14.69 -8.15
CA ILE A 105 -2.26 13.34 -8.70
C ILE A 105 -1.24 13.25 -9.85
N VAL A 106 -0.22 12.41 -9.67
CA VAL A 106 0.79 12.07 -10.68
C VAL A 106 0.57 10.69 -11.28
N PHE A 107 -0.22 9.82 -10.66
CA PHE A 107 -0.56 8.55 -11.29
C PHE A 107 -1.92 8.10 -10.83
N SER A 108 -2.70 7.52 -11.74
CA SER A 108 -3.93 6.82 -11.37
C SER A 108 -4.19 5.67 -12.33
N THR A 109 -4.56 4.53 -11.77
CA THR A 109 -4.99 3.36 -12.54
C THR A 109 -6.38 3.57 -13.12
N PRO A 110 -6.80 2.80 -14.15
CA PRO A 110 -8.17 2.83 -14.65
C PRO A 110 -9.21 2.58 -13.53
N GLY A 111 -8.94 1.61 -12.65
CA GLY A 111 -9.81 1.32 -11.50
C GLY A 111 -9.99 2.51 -10.56
N TRP A 112 -8.96 3.35 -10.39
CA TRP A 112 -9.07 4.58 -9.60
C TRP A 112 -10.00 5.60 -10.25
N ARG A 113 -9.88 5.82 -11.56
CA ARG A 113 -10.73 6.76 -12.30
C ARG A 113 -12.19 6.34 -12.29
N GLU A 114 -12.44 5.03 -12.39
CA GLU A 114 -13.80 4.49 -12.25
C GLU A 114 -14.37 4.72 -10.85
N LEU A 115 -13.55 4.54 -9.81
CA LEU A 115 -13.94 4.78 -8.42
C LEU A 115 -14.21 6.26 -8.15
N GLU A 116 -13.36 7.15 -8.65
CA GLU A 116 -13.52 8.60 -8.60
C GLU A 116 -14.82 9.06 -9.28
N ALA A 117 -15.15 8.47 -10.44
CA ALA A 117 -16.40 8.77 -11.14
C ALA A 117 -17.65 8.27 -10.40
N ARG A 118 -17.54 7.19 -9.62
CA ARG A 118 -18.66 6.55 -8.91
C ARG A 118 -18.91 7.14 -7.53
N ASP A 119 -17.86 7.56 -6.82
CA ASP A 119 -17.96 8.01 -5.43
C ASP A 119 -17.62 9.49 -5.30
N ARG A 120 -18.67 10.30 -5.09
CA ARG A 120 -18.55 11.76 -4.96
C ARG A 120 -17.69 12.21 -3.77
N ARG A 121 -17.44 11.33 -2.79
CA ARG A 121 -16.54 11.61 -1.66
C ARG A 121 -15.08 11.74 -2.11
N MET A 122 -14.72 11.14 -3.24
CA MET A 122 -13.39 11.26 -3.85
C MET A 122 -13.08 12.68 -4.32
N MET A 123 -14.10 13.51 -4.56
CA MET A 123 -13.89 14.92 -4.93
C MET A 123 -13.14 15.69 -3.83
N ALA A 124 -13.35 15.36 -2.55
CA ALA A 124 -12.62 16.01 -1.46
C ALA A 124 -11.11 15.77 -1.55
N LEU A 125 -10.69 14.63 -2.11
CA LEU A 125 -9.28 14.29 -2.31
C LEU A 125 -8.60 15.18 -3.36
N LEU A 126 -9.37 15.68 -4.33
CA LEU A 126 -8.89 16.61 -5.36
C LEU A 126 -8.63 18.01 -4.81
N ASP A 127 -9.23 18.35 -3.65
CA ASP A 127 -9.03 19.62 -2.96
C ASP A 127 -7.78 19.60 -2.05
N ALA A 128 -7.09 18.46 -1.94
CA ALA A 128 -5.88 18.34 -1.12
C ALA A 128 -4.75 19.24 -1.65
N THR A 129 -4.18 20.08 -0.78
CA THR A 129 -3.09 21.00 -1.13
C THR A 129 -1.69 20.50 -0.75
N SER A 130 -1.63 19.35 -0.08
CA SER A 130 -0.40 18.67 0.31
C SER A 130 -0.64 17.17 0.49
N SER A 131 0.44 16.38 0.53
CA SER A 131 0.36 14.96 0.90
C SER A 131 -0.18 14.74 2.32
N HIS A 132 0.00 15.71 3.22
CA HIS A 132 -0.57 15.68 4.58
C HIS A 132 -2.08 15.91 4.57
N ASP A 133 -2.56 16.92 3.84
CA ASP A 133 -3.99 17.20 3.71
C ASP A 133 -4.72 16.03 3.06
N ALA A 134 -4.11 15.43 2.02
CA ALA A 134 -4.63 14.22 1.40
C ALA A 134 -4.76 13.07 2.41
N ALA A 135 -3.78 12.91 3.30
CA ALA A 135 -3.82 11.88 4.33
C ALA A 135 -4.92 12.10 5.37
N GLU A 136 -5.13 13.35 5.78
CA GLU A 136 -6.21 13.71 6.70
C GLU A 136 -7.59 13.52 6.06
N ILE A 137 -7.75 13.92 4.80
CA ILE A 137 -8.98 13.71 4.04
C ILE A 137 -9.28 12.21 3.89
N VAL A 138 -8.30 11.39 3.50
CA VAL A 138 -8.45 9.92 3.43
C VAL A 138 -8.85 9.33 4.79
N ALA A 139 -8.23 9.78 5.88
CA ALA A 139 -8.53 9.29 7.22
C ALA A 139 -9.96 9.61 7.67
N ASN A 140 -10.51 10.73 7.21
CA ASN A 140 -11.86 11.19 7.54
C ASN A 140 -12.95 10.65 6.61
N ILE A 141 -12.58 10.19 5.41
CA ILE A 141 -13.49 9.50 4.52
C ILE A 141 -13.62 8.05 5.01
N ALA A 142 -14.81 7.66 5.46
CA ALA A 142 -15.15 6.28 5.84
C ALA A 142 -15.21 5.34 4.61
N LEU A 143 -14.10 5.21 3.91
CA LEU A 143 -13.88 4.32 2.78
C LEU A 143 -12.65 3.44 3.07
N PRO A 144 -12.55 2.25 2.46
CA PRO A 144 -11.47 1.31 2.74
C PRO A 144 -10.17 1.70 2.03
N PHE A 145 -9.87 3.00 1.97
CA PHE A 145 -8.60 3.45 1.44
C PHE A 145 -7.48 3.20 2.44
N ARG A 146 -6.32 2.88 1.88
CA ARG A 146 -5.06 2.78 2.60
C ARG A 146 -4.10 3.76 1.98
N LEU A 147 -3.21 4.23 2.84
CA LEU A 147 -2.26 5.26 2.51
C LEU A 147 -0.86 4.76 2.85
N LEU A 148 0.02 4.88 1.87
CA LEU A 148 1.42 4.53 1.99
C LEU A 148 2.25 5.79 1.68
N PRO A 149 2.90 6.41 2.68
CA PRO A 149 3.78 7.55 2.43
C PRO A 149 4.97 7.11 1.58
N LEU A 150 5.35 7.93 0.61
CA LEU A 150 6.51 7.70 -0.24
C LEU A 150 7.67 8.56 0.26
N ASP A 151 8.86 7.99 0.32
CA ASP A 151 10.05 8.71 0.76
C ASP A 151 10.49 9.80 -0.23
N GLU A 152 11.41 10.66 0.22
CA GLU A 152 11.99 11.75 -0.59
C GLU A 152 12.82 11.26 -1.79
N MET A 153 13.15 9.96 -1.86
CA MET A 153 13.93 9.35 -2.93
C MET A 153 13.05 8.58 -3.93
N ASN A 154 11.74 8.53 -3.72
CA ASN A 154 10.83 7.82 -4.61
C ASN A 154 10.79 8.49 -5.99
N PRO A 155 11.09 7.76 -7.09
CA PRO A 155 11.24 8.38 -8.41
C PRO A 155 9.91 8.77 -9.07
N ILE A 156 8.77 8.35 -8.51
CA ILE A 156 7.44 8.66 -9.02
C ILE A 156 6.89 9.91 -8.33
N ALA A 157 7.00 9.96 -7.01
CA ALA A 157 6.49 11.06 -6.20
C ALA A 157 7.36 11.25 -4.94
N PRO A 158 8.50 11.97 -5.05
CA PRO A 158 9.37 12.27 -3.92
C PRO A 158 8.63 12.98 -2.79
N GLY A 159 8.54 12.36 -1.61
CA GLY A 159 7.80 12.90 -0.46
C GLY A 159 6.27 12.93 -0.65
N GLY A 160 5.80 12.19 -1.66
CA GLY A 160 4.38 12.06 -1.98
C GLY A 160 3.71 10.94 -1.20
N VAL A 161 2.58 10.48 -1.73
CA VAL A 161 1.76 9.47 -1.08
C VAL A 161 1.07 8.58 -2.11
N LEU A 162 1.10 7.27 -1.88
CA LEU A 162 0.29 6.31 -2.61
C LEU A 162 -1.00 6.06 -1.84
N ILE A 163 -2.12 6.25 -2.51
CA ILE A 163 -3.45 5.97 -2.01
C ILE A 163 -4.03 4.83 -2.83
N TYR A 164 -4.58 3.84 -2.14
CA TYR A 164 -5.20 2.72 -2.82
C TYR A 164 -6.47 2.31 -2.12
N ALA A 165 -7.48 1.94 -2.89
CA ALA A 165 -8.62 1.23 -2.36
C ALA A 165 -8.12 -0.17 -2.02
N ALA A 166 -7.97 -0.45 -0.72
CA ALA A 166 -8.22 -1.82 -0.33
C ALA A 166 -9.71 -2.00 -0.56
N GLU A 167 -10.15 -2.80 -1.54
CA GLU A 167 -11.57 -3.15 -1.54
C GLU A 167 -11.92 -3.65 -0.14
N GLU A 168 -13.10 -3.30 0.37
CA GLU A 168 -13.67 -4.07 1.47
C GLU A 168 -13.61 -5.54 1.07
N THR A 169 -12.71 -6.31 1.67
CA THR A 169 -13.15 -7.50 2.39
C THR A 169 -13.94 -8.52 1.50
N SER A 170 -13.66 -8.70 0.19
CA SER A 170 -14.70 -9.34 -0.68
C SER A 170 -14.41 -10.75 -1.21
N PHE A 171 -13.18 -11.22 -1.40
CA PHE A 171 -12.96 -12.64 -1.77
C PHE A 171 -12.25 -13.44 -0.69
N ALA A 172 -11.11 -12.95 -0.20
CA ALA A 172 -10.43 -13.57 0.92
C ALA A 172 -11.27 -13.46 2.19
N ASP A 173 -11.87 -12.30 2.47
CA ASP A 173 -12.70 -12.12 3.67
C ASP A 173 -14.12 -12.68 3.58
N ALA A 174 -14.72 -12.78 2.38
CA ALA A 174 -15.96 -13.55 2.23
C ALA A 174 -15.69 -15.03 2.49
N LYS A 175 -14.62 -15.60 1.91
CA LYS A 175 -14.22 -16.99 2.16
C LYS A 175 -13.74 -17.22 3.60
N ASN A 176 -13.02 -16.28 4.18
CA ASN A 176 -12.57 -16.33 5.57
C ASN A 176 -13.72 -16.09 6.55
N GLY A 177 -14.70 -15.27 6.18
CA GLY A 177 -15.92 -15.02 6.93
C GLY A 177 -16.88 -16.21 6.89
N GLU A 178 -16.98 -16.88 5.73
CA GLU A 178 -17.69 -18.14 5.55
C GLU A 178 -16.97 -19.27 6.30
N ALA A 179 -15.65 -19.36 6.22
CA ALA A 179 -14.86 -20.29 7.02
C ALA A 179 -15.01 -20.04 8.52
N ALA A 180 -15.00 -18.77 8.96
CA ALA A 180 -15.26 -18.41 10.34
C ALA A 180 -16.69 -18.79 10.78
N SER A 181 -17.69 -18.59 9.93
CA SER A 181 -19.07 -19.02 10.19
C SER A 181 -19.17 -20.55 10.30
N ALA A 182 -18.60 -21.27 9.34
CA ALA A 182 -18.59 -22.73 9.32
C ALA A 182 -17.89 -23.31 10.56
N VAL A 183 -16.83 -22.66 11.05
CA VAL A 183 -16.18 -23.02 12.32
C VAL A 183 -17.13 -22.77 13.50
N ILE A 184 -17.75 -21.60 13.58
CA ILE A 184 -18.68 -21.26 14.66
C ILE A 184 -19.88 -22.22 14.70
N ASP A 185 -20.41 -22.59 13.54
CA ASP A 185 -21.54 -23.50 13.41
C ASP A 185 -21.23 -24.92 13.90
N GLN A 186 -19.96 -25.33 13.80
CA GLN A 186 -19.49 -26.61 14.33
C GLN A 186 -19.24 -26.59 15.84
N LEU A 187 -19.01 -25.40 16.43
CA LEU A 187 -18.70 -25.25 17.86
C LEU A 187 -19.97 -25.01 18.68
N THR A 188 -20.07 -25.73 19.80
CA THR A 188 -21.08 -25.47 20.84
C THR A 188 -20.79 -24.13 21.54
N PRO A 189 -21.78 -23.49 22.20
CA PRO A 189 -21.57 -22.24 22.93
C PRO A 189 -20.37 -22.29 23.87
N ARG A 190 -20.21 -23.40 24.61
CA ARG A 190 -19.08 -23.56 25.53
C ARG A 190 -17.73 -23.71 24.83
N GLU A 191 -17.70 -24.33 23.65
CA GLU A 191 -16.48 -24.44 22.84
C GLU A 191 -16.11 -23.10 22.21
N ARG A 192 -17.10 -22.26 21.88
CA ARG A 192 -16.90 -20.89 21.38
C ARG A 192 -16.18 -20.03 22.41
N ASP A 193 -16.62 -20.04 23.68
CA ASP A 193 -15.95 -19.30 24.76
C ASP A 193 -14.49 -19.76 24.94
N ILE A 194 -14.27 -21.08 24.95
CA ILE A 194 -12.93 -21.66 25.13
C ILE A 194 -12.05 -21.35 23.92
N MET A 195 -12.62 -21.34 22.70
CA MET A 195 -11.91 -20.96 21.47
C MET A 195 -11.46 -19.50 21.54
N LEU A 196 -12.37 -18.58 21.91
CA LEU A 196 -12.08 -17.16 22.03
C LEU A 196 -10.90 -16.91 22.98
N PHE A 197 -10.98 -17.44 24.21
CA PHE A 197 -9.90 -17.26 25.19
C PHE A 197 -8.60 -17.97 24.79
N THR A 198 -8.68 -19.08 24.04
CA THR A 198 -7.48 -19.73 23.50
C THR A 198 -6.81 -18.85 22.43
N LEU A 199 -7.59 -18.19 21.58
CA LEU A 199 -7.07 -17.25 20.57
C LEU A 199 -6.57 -15.93 21.16
N GLU A 200 -7.02 -15.57 22.35
CA GLU A 200 -6.46 -14.48 23.17
C GLU A 200 -5.17 -14.87 23.91
N GLY A 201 -4.78 -16.15 23.85
CA GLY A 201 -3.55 -16.64 24.49
C GLY A 201 -3.69 -16.95 25.98
N LEU A 202 -4.91 -17.07 26.51
CA LEU A 202 -5.11 -17.39 27.92
C LEU A 202 -4.67 -18.84 28.22
N SER A 203 -4.02 -19.01 29.38
CA SER A 203 -3.67 -20.34 29.88
C SER A 203 -4.91 -21.14 30.29
N THR A 204 -4.82 -22.47 30.31
CA THR A 204 -5.93 -23.34 30.77
C THR A 204 -6.42 -22.98 32.18
N GLY A 205 -5.53 -22.51 33.05
CA GLY A 205 -5.89 -22.04 34.39
C GLY A 205 -6.69 -20.74 34.36
N ALA A 206 -6.27 -19.76 33.55
CA ALA A 206 -6.98 -18.50 33.39
C ALA A 206 -8.37 -18.71 32.77
N ILE A 207 -8.49 -19.60 31.78
CA ILE A 207 -9.78 -19.98 31.17
C ILE A 207 -10.69 -20.64 32.20
N ALA A 208 -10.16 -21.55 33.03
CA ALA A 208 -10.92 -22.22 34.10
C ALA A 208 -11.51 -21.22 35.08
N GLN A 209 -10.70 -20.25 35.50
CA GLN A 209 -11.13 -19.19 36.40
C GLN A 209 -12.19 -18.30 35.76
N ARG A 210 -11.99 -17.88 34.51
CA ARG A 210 -12.92 -16.98 33.81
C ARG A 210 -14.28 -17.60 33.52
N LEU A 211 -14.31 -18.91 33.24
CA LEU A 211 -15.55 -19.65 32.97
C LEU A 211 -16.16 -20.29 34.22
N GLY A 212 -15.48 -20.26 35.36
CA GLY A 212 -15.96 -20.89 36.60
C GLY A 212 -16.05 -22.43 36.52
N ILE A 213 -15.18 -23.08 35.74
CA ILE A 213 -15.22 -24.54 35.51
C ILE A 213 -13.88 -25.22 35.82
N ALA A 214 -13.91 -26.53 36.04
CA ALA A 214 -12.70 -27.31 36.28
C ALA A 214 -11.75 -27.34 35.07
N LYS A 215 -10.43 -27.30 35.32
CA LYS A 215 -9.39 -27.45 34.28
C LYS A 215 -9.56 -28.71 33.43
N GLY A 216 -10.04 -29.80 34.04
CA GLY A 216 -10.33 -31.06 33.35
C GLY A 216 -11.44 -30.92 32.29
N SER A 217 -12.46 -30.12 32.57
CA SER A 217 -13.55 -29.83 31.63
C SER A 217 -13.04 -29.09 30.39
N ILE A 218 -12.08 -28.18 30.55
CA ILE A 218 -11.45 -27.47 29.43
C ILE A 218 -10.62 -28.41 28.58
N LYS A 219 -9.81 -29.29 29.20
CA LYS A 219 -9.03 -30.31 28.46
C LYS A 219 -9.94 -31.20 27.63
N ASN A 220 -11.04 -31.67 28.21
CA ASN A 220 -12.04 -32.47 27.50
C ASN A 220 -12.72 -31.70 26.37
N CYS A 221 -13.00 -30.40 26.58
CA CYS A 221 -13.56 -29.54 25.55
C CYS A 221 -12.59 -29.35 24.38
N ARG A 222 -11.31 -29.06 24.66
CA ARG A 222 -10.26 -28.93 23.64
C ARG A 222 -10.08 -30.21 22.83
N LEU A 223 -10.13 -31.38 23.46
CA LEU A 223 -10.09 -32.66 22.74
C LEU A 223 -11.25 -32.82 21.76
N ARG A 224 -12.47 -32.39 22.13
CA ARG A 224 -13.61 -32.38 21.22
C ARG A 224 -13.43 -31.38 20.08
N MET A 225 -12.90 -30.19 20.38
CA MET A 225 -12.58 -29.20 19.36
C MET A 225 -11.56 -29.76 18.37
N TYR A 226 -10.45 -30.33 18.83
CA TYR A 226 -9.44 -30.92 17.95
C TYR A 226 -10.02 -31.96 16.99
N ARG A 227 -10.94 -32.81 17.47
CA ARG A 227 -11.67 -33.77 16.62
C ARG A 227 -12.53 -33.07 15.55
N LYS A 228 -13.21 -31.97 15.90
CA LYS A 228 -14.01 -31.17 14.96
C LYS A 228 -13.14 -30.50 13.89
N PHE A 229 -11.95 -30.05 14.26
CA PHE A 229 -10.97 -29.45 13.33
C PHE A 229 -10.11 -30.48 12.58
N GLY A 230 -10.23 -31.78 12.88
CA GLY A 230 -9.39 -32.82 12.27
C GLY A 230 -7.90 -32.74 12.66
N VAL A 231 -7.59 -32.17 13.83
CA VAL A 231 -6.22 -31.97 14.32
C VAL A 231 -5.98 -32.72 15.63
N THR A 232 -4.72 -32.78 16.08
CA THR A 232 -4.33 -33.49 17.32
C THR A 232 -3.73 -32.57 18.38
N SER A 233 -3.55 -31.28 18.09
CA SER A 233 -2.92 -30.34 19.01
C SER A 233 -3.52 -28.93 18.92
N GLU A 234 -3.34 -28.17 19.99
CA GLU A 234 -3.70 -26.74 20.05
C GLU A 234 -3.01 -25.92 18.98
N ARG A 235 -1.71 -26.16 18.76
CA ARG A 235 -0.93 -25.46 17.75
C ARG A 235 -1.47 -25.70 16.35
N ALA A 236 -1.83 -26.94 16.03
CA ALA A 236 -2.42 -27.27 14.74
C ALA A 236 -3.81 -26.64 14.57
N MET A 237 -4.63 -26.61 15.63
CA MET A 237 -5.92 -25.93 15.63
C MET A 237 -5.78 -24.42 15.40
N ILE A 238 -4.87 -23.76 16.12
CA ILE A 238 -4.57 -22.33 15.94
C ILE A 238 -4.07 -22.07 14.52
N SER A 239 -3.15 -22.90 14.02
CA SER A 239 -2.65 -22.79 12.65
C SER A 239 -3.77 -22.92 11.61
N ALA A 240 -4.77 -23.78 11.84
CA ALA A 240 -5.90 -23.97 10.93
C ALA A 240 -6.82 -22.74 10.83
N VAL A 241 -6.94 -21.96 11.91
CA VAL A 241 -7.79 -20.76 11.95
C VAL A 241 -7.01 -19.45 11.79
N MET A 242 -5.67 -19.51 11.79
CA MET A 242 -4.78 -18.36 11.62
C MET A 242 -5.14 -17.47 10.41
N PRO A 243 -5.49 -18.03 9.23
CA PRO A 243 -5.82 -17.21 8.05
C PRO A 243 -7.06 -16.30 8.22
N PHE A 244 -7.92 -16.59 9.21
CA PHE A 244 -9.19 -15.87 9.43
C PHE A 244 -9.46 -15.58 10.92
N THR A 245 -8.40 -15.48 11.72
CA THR A 245 -8.53 -15.35 13.18
C THR A 245 -9.24 -14.06 13.61
N SER A 246 -9.02 -12.94 12.89
CA SER A 246 -9.67 -11.66 13.19
C SER A 246 -11.19 -11.74 13.01
N GLN A 247 -11.64 -12.36 11.92
CA GLN A 247 -13.05 -12.55 11.57
C GLN A 247 -13.73 -13.53 12.54
N LEU A 248 -12.99 -14.56 12.97
CA LEU A 248 -13.45 -15.54 13.96
C LEU A 248 -13.63 -14.89 15.35
N LYS A 249 -12.64 -14.12 15.83
CA LYS A 249 -12.74 -13.40 17.11
C LYS A 249 -13.91 -12.43 17.14
N ALA A 250 -14.04 -11.58 16.12
CA ALA A 250 -15.12 -10.61 16.01
C ALA A 250 -16.52 -11.26 16.12
N ARG A 251 -16.70 -12.43 15.49
CA ARG A 251 -17.97 -13.18 15.55
C ARG A 251 -18.21 -13.88 16.90
N LEU A 252 -17.16 -14.44 17.52
CA LEU A 252 -17.26 -15.04 18.85
C LEU A 252 -17.65 -13.98 19.90
N GLU A 253 -17.05 -12.80 19.83
CA GLU A 253 -17.37 -11.65 20.72
C GLU A 253 -18.77 -11.06 20.47
N ALA A 254 -19.26 -11.10 19.23
CA ALA A 254 -20.63 -10.69 18.91
C ALA A 254 -21.67 -11.66 19.52
N GLY A 255 -21.36 -12.96 19.57
CA GLY A 255 -22.20 -13.98 20.21
C GLY A 255 -22.28 -13.85 21.74
N GLU A 256 -21.20 -13.43 22.40
CA GLU A 256 -21.19 -13.18 23.85
C GLU A 256 -22.11 -12.02 24.25
N ARG A 257 -22.24 -10.99 23.40
CA ARG A 257 -23.07 -9.80 23.67
C ARG A 257 -24.58 -10.06 23.58
N ASN A 258 -25.02 -11.06 22.83
CA ASN A 258 -26.43 -11.43 22.71
C ASN A 258 -26.92 -12.43 23.78
N SER A 259 -26.02 -12.93 24.64
CA SER A 259 -26.32 -13.94 25.67
C SER A 259 -26.26 -13.41 27.11
N ARG A 260 -26.08 -12.10 27.28
CA ARG A 260 -26.14 -11.38 28.57
C ARG A 260 -27.35 -10.48 28.61
#